data_AF-A0ABC8TSR9-F1
#
_entry.id   AF-A0ABC8TSR9-F1
#
_cell.length_a   1.000
_cell.length_b   1.000
_cell.length_c   1.000
_cell.angle_alpha   90.00
_cell.angle_beta   90.00
_cell.angle_gamma   90.00
#
_symmetry.space_group_name_H-M   'P 1'
#
loop_
_entity.id
_entity.type
_entity.pdbx_description
1 polymer ?
#
loop_
_entity_poly.entity_id
_entity_poly.type
_entity_poly.pdbx_seq_one_letter_code
_entity_poly.pdbx_strand_id
1 'polypeptide(L)' 'MDQSVLDDIINRLLEVRGRPGKQVQLSESEVKQLCVVSREIFLQQPNLLELEAPIKICVVGAVEVITGVTA' A
#
# COMPACT_ATOMS: atom_id res chain seq x y z
N MET A 1 -14.75 -2.87 0.38
CA MET A 1 -14.35 -1.48 0.66
C MET A 1 -14.86 -0.65 -0.51
N ASP A 2 -15.56 0.44 -0.23
CA ASP A 2 -16.13 1.27 -1.30
C ASP A 2 -15.03 1.98 -2.09
N GLN A 3 -15.19 2.03 -3.42
CA GLN A 3 -14.19 2.58 -4.33
C GLN A 3 -13.90 4.06 -4.03
N SER A 4 -14.93 4.85 -3.71
CA SER A 4 -14.78 6.26 -3.34
C SER A 4 -13.93 6.48 -2.08
N VAL A 5 -14.02 5.56 -1.10
CA VAL A 5 -13.22 5.62 0.13
C VAL A 5 -11.76 5.27 -0.17
N LEU A 6 -11.53 4.25 -1.00
CA LEU A 6 -10.19 3.87 -1.46
C LEU A 6 -9.52 5.02 -2.22
N ASP A 7 -10.24 5.64 -3.15
CA ASP A 7 -9.74 6.76 -3.95
C ASP A 7 -9.41 7.97 -3.07
N ASP A 8 -10.25 8.28 -2.08
CA ASP A 8 -9.97 9.35 -1.10
C ASP A 8 -8.68 9.09 -0.31
N ILE A 9 -8.48 7.86 0.18
CA ILE A 9 -7.25 7.47 0.89
C ILE A 9 -6.03 7.60 -0.01
N ILE A 10 -6.12 7.15 -1.26
CA ILE A 10 -5.02 7.25 -2.24
C ILE A 10 -4.66 8.72 -2.47
N ASN A 11 -5.66 9.59 -2.67
CA ASN A 11 -5.43 11.02 -2.85
C ASN A 11 -4.73 11.63 -1.63
N ARG A 12 -5.21 11.35 -0.40
CA ARG A 12 -4.56 11.82 0.84
C ARG A 12 -3.12 11.37 0.97
N LEU A 13 -2.80 10.14 0.57
CA LEU A 13 -1.43 9.60 0.57
C LEU A 13 -0.55 10.22 -0.53
N LEU A 14 -1.12 10.63 -1.66
CA LEU A 14 -0.38 11.28 -2.74
C LEU A 14 -0.12 12.77 -2.47
N GLU A 15 -0.96 13.43 -1.67
CA GLU A 15 -0.76 14.83 -1.29
C GLU A 15 0.55 15.10 -0.51
N VAL A 16 1.12 14.07 0.13
CA VAL A 16 2.39 14.19 0.85
C VAL A 16 3.62 13.97 -0.03
N ARG A 17 3.41 13.61 -1.31
CA ARG A 17 4.46 13.38 -2.32
C ARG A 17 5.12 14.72 -2.71
N GLY A 18 6.02 15.19 -1.86
CA GLY A 18 6.73 16.47 -1.99
C GLY A 18 7.03 17.17 -0.67
N ARG A 19 6.47 16.70 0.46
CA ARG A 19 6.75 17.21 1.81
C ARG A 19 7.10 16.05 2.75
N PRO A 20 8.38 15.62 2.78
CA PRO A 20 8.81 14.60 3.74
C PRO A 20 8.51 15.08 5.17
N GLY A 21 7.77 14.28 5.95
CA GLY A 21 7.42 14.58 7.35
C GLY A 21 5.96 14.96 7.61
N LYS A 22 5.11 15.16 6.58
CA LYS A 22 3.66 15.34 6.80
C LYS A 22 3.00 13.97 7.06
N GLN A 23 2.53 13.75 8.28
CA GLN A 23 1.78 12.54 8.62
C GLN A 23 0.37 12.62 8.05
N VAL A 24 -0.05 11.60 7.31
CA VAL A 24 -1.43 11.45 6.84
C VAL A 24 -2.23 10.80 7.96
N GLN A 25 -3.32 11.45 8.39
CA GLN A 25 -4.23 10.88 9.38
C GLN A 25 -5.20 9.95 8.68
N LEU A 26 -5.06 8.65 8.93
CA LEU A 26 -6.00 7.61 8.57
C LEU A 26 -6.64 7.07 9.84
N SER A 27 -7.93 6.79 9.79
CA SER A 27 -8.62 6.17 10.92
C SER A 27 -8.28 4.68 11.02
N GLU A 28 -8.32 4.13 12.24
CA GLU A 28 -7.98 2.72 12.48
C GLU A 28 -8.85 1.77 11.64
N SER A 29 -10.12 2.10 11.47
CA SER A 29 -11.06 1.36 10.62
C SER A 29 -10.62 1.30 9.16
N GLU A 30 -10.14 2.42 8.60
CA GLU A 30 -9.64 2.49 7.22
C GLU A 30 -8.40 1.63 7.05
N VAL A 31 -7.43 1.75 7.98
CA VAL A 31 -6.20 0.96 7.97
C VAL A 31 -6.51 -0.53 8.07
N LYS A 32 -7.40 -0.93 8.97
CA LYS A 32 -7.81 -2.32 9.15
C LYS A 32 -8.50 -2.86 7.89
N GLN A 33 -9.38 -2.08 7.27
CA GLN A 33 -10.04 -2.47 6.02
C GLN A 33 -9.04 -2.65 4.88
N LEU A 34 -8.08 -1.73 4.71
CA LEU A 34 -7.01 -1.85 3.72
C LEU A 34 -6.24 -3.15 3.91
N CYS A 35 -5.80 -3.47 5.14
CA CYS A 35 -5.07 -4.69 5.42
C CYS A 35 -5.89 -5.95 5.15
N VAL A 36 -7.16 -5.98 5.55
CA VAL A 36 -8.05 -7.14 5.32
C VAL A 36 -8.27 -7.38 3.83
N VAL A 37 -8.60 -6.33 3.07
CA VAL A 37 -8.83 -6.44 1.62
C VAL A 37 -7.55 -6.82 0.89
N SER A 38 -6.41 -6.21 1.26
CA SER A 38 -5.11 -6.52 0.64
C SER A 38 -4.71 -7.96 0.90
N ARG A 39 -4.91 -8.47 2.13
CA ARG A 39 -4.65 -9.87 2.48
C ARG A 39 -5.48 -10.83 1.62
N GLU A 40 -6.76 -10.56 1.43
CA GLU A 40 -7.61 -11.40 0.56
C GLU A 40 -7.11 -11.43 -0.88
N ILE A 41 -6.71 -10.27 -1.43
CA ILE A 41 -6.14 -10.18 -2.78
C ILE A 41 -4.84 -11.00 -2.87
N PHE A 42 -3.93 -10.86 -1.91
CA PHE A 42 -2.68 -11.62 -1.90
C PHE A 42 -2.88 -13.12 -1.74
N LEU A 43 -3.93 -13.56 -1.04
CA LEU A 43 -4.27 -14.98 -0.92
C LEU A 43 -4.95 -15.55 -2.17
N GLN A 44 -5.66 -14.72 -2.92
CA GLN A 44 -6.25 -15.09 -4.21
C GLN A 44 -5.20 -15.18 -5.32
N GLN A 45 -4.13 -14.39 -5.21
CA GLN A 45 -3.01 -14.45 -6.13
C GLN A 45 -2.08 -15.63 -5.79
N PRO A 46 -1.58 -16.38 -6.78
CA PRO A 46 -0.56 -17.38 -6.53
C PRO A 46 0.72 -16.70 -6.02
N ASN A 47 1.42 -17.34 -5.08
CA ASN A 47 2.71 -16.86 -4.56
C ASN A 47 3.76 -16.68 -5.67
N LEU A 48 3.59 -17.39 -6.79
CA LEU A 48 4.33 -17.20 -8.02
C LEU A 48 3.40 -16.54 -9.05
N LEU A 49 3.54 -15.23 -9.26
CA LEU A 49 2.82 -14.54 -10.32
C LEU A 49 3.44 -14.89 -11.68
N GLU A 50 2.73 -15.70 -12.46
CA GLU A 50 3.05 -15.96 -13.87
C GLU A 50 2.48 -14.81 -14.71
N LEU A 51 3.36 -13.93 -15.19
CA LEU A 51 3.02 -12.74 -15.96
C LEU A 51 3.29 -13.00 -17.44
N GLU A 52 2.25 -13.03 -18.27
CA GLU A 52 2.40 -13.10 -19.73
C GLU A 52 2.72 -11.71 -20.33
N ALA A 53 3.56 -11.69 -21.37
CA ALA A 53 3.97 -10.45 -22.03
C ALA A 53 2.79 -9.74 -22.73
N PRO A 54 2.80 -8.38 -22.86
CA PRO A 54 3.88 -7.45 -22.53
C PRO A 54 3.64 -6.69 -21.20
N ILE A 55 4.31 -7.13 -20.11
CA ILE A 55 4.25 -6.47 -18.79
C ILE A 55 5.64 -5.92 -18.45
N LYS A 56 5.74 -4.60 -18.19
CA LYS A 56 6.96 -3.95 -17.68
C LYS A 56 6.85 -3.85 -16.16
N ILE A 57 7.61 -4.67 -15.43
CA ILE A 57 7.65 -4.64 -13.96
C ILE A 57 8.70 -3.63 -13.51
N CYS A 58 8.29 -2.57 -12.81
CA CYS A 58 9.20 -1.68 -12.10
C CYS A 58 9.49 -2.25 -10.70
N VAL A 59 10.63 -2.94 -10.54
CA VAL A 59 11.05 -3.44 -9.23
C VAL A 59 11.56 -2.26 -8.39
N VAL A 60 10.77 -1.85 -7.40
CA VAL A 60 11.20 -0.90 -6.37
C VAL A 60 11.89 -1.71 -5.27
N GLY A 61 13.22 -1.64 -5.22
CA GLY A 61 14.01 -2.32 -4.21
C GLY A 61 13.66 -1.85 -2.79
N ALA A 62 13.63 -2.81 -1.86
CA ALA A 62 13.46 -2.70 -0.41
C ALA A 62 12.99 -1.34 0.11
N VAL A 63 11.69 -1.24 0.44
CA VAL A 63 11.27 -0.31 1.49
C VAL A 63 11.89 -0.84 2.77
N GLU A 64 12.96 -0.20 3.24
CA GLU A 64 13.50 -0.45 4.58
C GLU A 64 12.34 -0.28 5.56
N VAL A 65 11.85 -1.40 6.09
CA VAL A 65 11.04 -1.41 7.29
C VAL A 65 11.96 -0.84 8.36
N ILE A 66 11.77 0.44 8.68
CA ILE A 66 12.37 1.09 9.83
C ILE A 66 11.78 0.36 11.05
N THR A 67 12.34 -0.79 11.39
CA THR A 67 12.18 -1.39 12.70
C THR A 67 12.84 -0.43 13.67
N GLY A 68 12.02 0.32 14.40
CA GLY A 68 12.42 1.03 15.59
C GLY A 68 12.93 0.03 16.63
N VAL A 69 14.21 -0.29 16.56
CA VAL A 69 15.00 -0.73 17.70
C VAL A 69 15.99 0.39 17.96
N THR A 70 15.53 1.39 18.73
CA THR A 70 16.42 2.35 19.39
C THR A 70 17.22 1.57 20.43
N ALA A 71 18.55 1.59 20.31
CA ALA A 71 19.47 1.21 21.37
C ALA A 71 19.43 2.21 22.53
#